data_AF-A0AAE2V8C0-F1
#
_entry.id   AF-A0AAE2V8C0-F1
#
_cell.length_a   1.000
_cell.length_b   1.000
_cell.length_c   1.000
_cell.angle_alpha   90.00
_cell.angle_beta   90.00
_cell.angle_gamma   90.00
#
_symmetry.space_group_name_H-M   'P 1'
#
loop_
_entity.id
_entity.type
_entity.pdbx_description
1 polymer ?
#
loop_
_entity_poly.entity_id
_entity_poly.type
_entity_poly.pdbx_seq_one_letter_code
_entity_poly.pdbx_strand_id
1 'polypeptide(L)' 'MPDPKKANASLSSVSHDLKSPLTGIRMMSHLLMEQGVGPLNEQQERMMQSIITDTERLLEAINTHFSSTPEDQDQD' A
#
# COMPACT_ATOMS: atom_id res chain seq x y z
N MET A 1 12.02 -6.03 29.57
CA MET A 1 12.19 -5.25 28.33
C MET A 1 11.84 -6.20 27.19
N PRO A 2 10.86 -5.90 26.32
CA PRO A 2 10.41 -6.83 25.28
C PRO A 2 11.49 -7.02 24.20
N ASP A 3 11.55 -8.23 23.61
CA ASP A 3 12.55 -8.61 22.61
C ASP A 3 12.40 -7.78 21.30
N PRO A 4 13.45 -7.10 20.81
CA PRO A 4 13.38 -6.27 19.60
C PRO A 4 13.06 -7.06 18.33
N LYS A 5 13.44 -8.36 18.26
CA LYS A 5 13.10 -9.24 17.13
C LYS A 5 11.60 -9.50 16.97
N LYS A 6 10.84 -9.54 18.09
CA LYS A 6 9.37 -9.75 18.04
C LYS A 6 8.64 -8.50 17.54
N ALA A 7 9.10 -7.32 17.96
CA ALA A 7 8.52 -6.05 17.52
C ALA A 7 8.63 -5.85 16.00
N ASN A 8 9.80 -6.16 15.41
CA ASN A 8 10.03 -6.02 13.97
C ASN A 8 9.21 -7.01 13.13
N ALA A 9 9.09 -8.27 13.58
CA ALA A 9 8.24 -9.26 12.92
C ALA A 9 6.75 -8.86 12.93
N SER A 10 6.26 -8.26 14.03
CA SER A 10 4.89 -7.73 14.11
C SER A 10 4.67 -6.52 13.19
N LEU A 11 5.64 -5.60 13.07
CA LEU A 11 5.57 -4.46 12.16
C LEU A 11 5.56 -4.91 10.67
N SER A 12 6.34 -5.93 10.34
CA SER A 12 6.36 -6.52 8.99
C SER A 12 5.01 -7.16 8.63
N SER A 13 4.42 -7.93 9.54
CA SER A 13 3.08 -8.53 9.35
C SER A 13 2.01 -7.47 9.13
N VAL A 14 1.97 -6.43 9.97
CA VAL A 14 1.01 -5.33 9.84
C VAL A 14 1.16 -4.62 8.48
N SER A 15 2.39 -4.46 8.01
CA SER A 15 2.66 -3.82 6.72
C SER A 15 2.18 -4.65 5.55
N HIS A 16 2.39 -5.97 5.60
CA HIS A 16 1.88 -6.89 4.60
C HIS A 16 0.35 -6.87 4.56
N ASP A 17 -0.29 -6.90 5.74
CA ASP A 17 -1.75 -6.87 5.89
C ASP A 17 -2.38 -5.57 5.39
N LEU A 18 -1.64 -4.44 5.43
CA LEU A 18 -2.07 -3.16 4.86
C LEU A 18 -1.77 -3.02 3.36
N LYS A 19 -0.65 -3.56 2.87
CA LYS A 19 -0.29 -3.52 1.44
C LYS A 19 -1.31 -4.22 0.57
N SER A 20 -1.84 -5.36 1.01
CA SER A 20 -2.82 -6.14 0.24
C SER A 20 -4.12 -5.36 -0.08
N PRO A 21 -4.86 -4.80 0.90
CA PRO A 21 -6.05 -4.01 0.62
C PRO A 21 -5.75 -2.71 -0.14
N LEU A 22 -4.62 -2.04 0.14
CA LEU A 22 -4.23 -0.83 -0.60
C LEU A 22 -3.88 -1.13 -2.05
N THR A 23 -3.26 -2.27 -2.34
CA THR A 23 -3.02 -2.74 -3.72
C THR A 23 -4.35 -2.97 -4.45
N GLY A 24 -5.33 -3.57 -3.77
CA GLY A 24 -6.68 -3.73 -4.30
C GLY A 24 -7.35 -2.39 -4.62
N ILE A 25 -7.33 -1.45 -3.67
CA ILE A 25 -7.89 -0.09 -3.84
C ILE A 25 -7.23 0.61 -5.03
N ARG A 26 -5.89 0.57 -5.13
CA ARG A 26 -5.14 1.15 -6.25
C ARG A 26 -5.60 0.57 -7.59
N MET A 27 -5.64 -0.75 -7.70
CA MET A 27 -6.06 -1.42 -8.94
C MET A 27 -7.50 -1.05 -9.35
N MET A 28 -8.45 -1.12 -8.41
CA MET A 28 -9.84 -0.76 -8.69
C MET A 28 -9.98 0.72 -9.06
N SER A 29 -9.23 1.61 -8.41
CA SER A 29 -9.25 3.04 -8.71
C SER A 29 -8.71 3.34 -10.11
N HIS A 30 -7.63 2.67 -10.53
CA HIS A 30 -7.15 2.78 -11.91
C HIS A 30 -8.16 2.24 -12.93
N LEU A 31 -8.79 1.09 -12.67
CA LEU A 31 -9.82 0.54 -13.55
C LEU A 31 -11.01 1.49 -13.74
N LEU A 32 -11.45 2.15 -12.66
CA LEU A 32 -12.50 3.17 -12.71
C LEU A 32 -12.04 4.40 -13.50
N MET A 33 -10.79 4.84 -13.32
CA MET A 33 -10.20 5.97 -14.03
C MET A 33 -10.03 5.71 -15.53
N GLU A 34 -9.77 4.45 -15.91
CA GLU A 34 -9.74 3.99 -17.30
C GLU A 34 -11.15 3.97 -17.94
N GLN A 35 -12.20 4.23 -17.15
CA GLN A 35 -13.61 4.23 -17.58
C GLN A 35 -14.04 2.89 -18.22
N GLY A 36 -13.33 1.79 -17.93
CA GLY A 36 -13.56 0.47 -18.52
C GLY A 36 -14.88 -0.20 -18.08
N VAL A 37 -15.46 0.25 -16.96
CA VAL A 37 -16.77 -0.19 -16.45
C VAL A 37 -17.90 0.79 -16.75
N GLY A 38 -17.59 1.96 -17.31
CA GLY A 38 -18.53 3.05 -17.59
C GLY A 38 -17.88 4.43 -17.44
N PRO A 39 -18.52 5.48 -17.99
CA PRO A 39 -17.95 6.82 -17.96
C PRO A 39 -17.96 7.43 -16.56
N LEU A 40 -16.94 8.22 -16.24
CA LEU A 40 -16.92 9.08 -15.07
C LEU A 40 -17.34 10.50 -15.47
N ASN A 41 -18.14 11.15 -14.64
CA ASN A 41 -18.31 12.60 -14.77
C ASN A 41 -17.11 13.35 -14.20
N GLU A 42 -16.97 14.63 -14.53
CA GLU A 42 -15.81 15.43 -14.12
C GLU A 42 -15.57 15.46 -12.60
N GLN A 43 -16.63 15.42 -11.79
CA GLN A 43 -16.49 15.41 -10.34
C GLN A 43 -15.94 14.06 -9.86
N GLN A 44 -16.41 12.96 -10.46
CA GLN A 44 -15.91 11.62 -10.18
C GLN A 44 -14.45 11.45 -10.60
N GLU A 45 -14.04 11.99 -11.74
CA GLU A 45 -12.63 11.97 -12.18
C GLU A 45 -11.72 12.70 -11.18
N ARG A 46 -12.12 13.88 -10.71
CA ARG A 46 -11.37 14.62 -9.68
C ARG A 46 -11.25 13.84 -8.38
N MET A 47 -12.35 13.24 -7.91
CA MET A 47 -12.33 12.39 -6.72
C MET A 47 -11.45 11.15 -6.92
N MET A 48 -11.49 10.53 -8.09
CA MET A 48 -10.67 9.36 -8.42
C MET A 48 -9.19 9.69 -8.41
N GLN A 49 -8.80 10.85 -8.97
CA GLN A 49 -7.43 11.31 -8.94
C GLN A 49 -6.91 11.50 -7.51
N SER A 50 -7.74 12.05 -6.60
CA SER A 50 -7.41 12.14 -5.17
C SER A 50 -7.23 10.77 -4.54
N ILE A 51 -8.15 9.83 -4.77
CA ILE A 51 -8.07 8.46 -4.23
C ILE A 51 -6.79 7.75 -4.68
N ILE A 52 -6.44 7.84 -5.98
CA ILE A 52 -5.21 7.24 -6.51
C ILE A 52 -3.99 7.86 -5.82
N THR A 53 -3.92 9.19 -5.77
CA THR A 53 -2.79 9.92 -5.18
C THR A 53 -2.59 9.57 -3.71
N ASP A 54 -3.68 9.54 -2.93
CA ASP A 54 -3.62 9.22 -1.50
C ASP A 54 -3.27 7.74 -1.26
N THR A 55 -3.77 6.83 -2.12
CA THR A 55 -3.43 5.40 -2.04
C THR A 55 -1.94 5.17 -2.34
N GLU A 56 -1.38 5.85 -3.33
CA GLU A 56 0.05 5.78 -3.66
C GLU A 56 0.92 6.32 -2.53
N ARG A 57 0.53 7.47 -1.94
CA ARG A 57 1.21 8.03 -0.76
C ARG A 57 1.18 7.09 0.44
N LEU A 58 0.06 6.42 0.69
CA LEU A 58 -0.06 5.44 1.77
C LEU A 58 0.84 4.23 1.53
N LEU A 59 0.88 3.69 0.30
CA LEU A 59 1.78 2.60 -0.07
C LEU A 59 3.25 3.00 0.10
N GLU A 60 3.63 4.20 -0.31
CA GLU A 60 4.97 4.74 -0.14
C GLU A 60 5.34 4.92 1.34
N ALA A 61 4.42 5.45 2.16
CA ALA A 61 4.63 5.58 3.59
C ALA A 61 4.84 4.22 4.26
N ILE A 62 4.05 3.20 3.89
CA ILE A 62 4.22 1.84 4.40
C ILE A 62 5.59 1.27 3.99
N ASN A 63 5.96 1.43 2.72
CA ASN A 63 7.26 0.98 2.21
C ASN A 63 8.44 1.73 2.84
N THR A 64 8.29 3.00 3.20
CA THR A 64 9.38 3.79 3.78
C THR A 64 9.55 3.50 5.27
N HIS A 65 8.44 3.42 6.02
CA HIS A 65 8.50 3.37 7.49
C HIS A 65 8.49 1.97 8.07
N PHE A 66 8.04 0.97 7.32
CA PHE A 66 7.88 -0.38 7.86
C PHE A 66 8.66 -1.46 7.10
N SER A 67 9.37 -1.11 6.03
CA SER A 67 10.34 -2.02 5.43
C SER A 67 11.50 -2.22 6.40
N SER A 68 11.41 -3.31 7.16
CA SER A 68 12.53 -3.85 7.92
C SER A 68 13.54 -4.42 6.93
N THR A 69 14.81 -4.08 7.12
CA THR A 69 16.00 -4.54 6.39
C THR A 69 15.93 -6.03 6.00
N PRO A 70 16.36 -6.43 4.79
CA PRO A 70 16.51 -7.83 4.46
C PRO A 70 17.44 -8.49 5.47
N GLU A 71 16.93 -9.53 6.11
CA GLU A 71 17.73 -10.59 6.71
C GLU A 71 18.51 -11.28 5.58
N ASP A 72 19.68 -10.74 5.22
CA ASP A 72 20.76 -11.47 4.56
C ASP A 72 21.91 -11.67 5.56
N GLN A 73 21.59 -12.29 6.70
CA GLN A 73 22.56 -13.07 7.46
C GLN A 73 22.13 -14.53 7.40
N ASP A 74 23.02 -15.32 6.80
CA ASP A 74 23.13 -16.77 6.77
C ASP A 74 22.45 -17.52 5.61
N GLN A 75 23.20 -17.63 4.50
CA GLN A 75 23.50 -18.94 3.90
C GLN A 75 24.85 -18.92 3.16
N ASP A 76 25.78 -19.70 3.73
CA ASP A 76 27.17 -20.07 3.38
C ASP A 76 28.33 -19.07 3.61
#